data_AF-A0A2Z4IEP2-F1
#
_entry.id   AF-A0A2Z4IEP2-F1
#
_cell.length_a   1.000
_cell.length_b   1.000
_cell.length_c   1.000
_cell.angle_alpha   90.00
_cell.angle_beta   90.00
_cell.angle_gamma   90.00
#
_symmetry.space_group_name_H-M   'P 1'
#
loop_
_entity.id
_entity.type
_entity.pdbx_description
1 polymer ?
#
loop_
_entity_poly.entity_id
_entity_poly.type
_entity_poly.pdbx_seq_one_letter_code
_entity_poly.pdbx_strand_id
1 'polypeptide(L)'
;MNKILGIDLGTNSIGLTLREDDIFSWYGVYTFKKGVGEGKSGEFSFAAERTKHRSSRRLYNARRYRKWETLKVLIENGYCPLDIENLNKWINYEKGIGRIFPIDDITFQQWIKLDFDRDGKPDFTSPYQLRRFLIREKLDLSVSENRHKIGRALYHIAQRRGFKSSRKQGANEKTAVYKGSNETKTIGRNEYENLIIENGSLGAAFAYLEDNGVRVRNRYTLRSDYRNEVEKILDFQEIEDNNFRDKLLLETSNGSIFYQRPLRSQKGLIGKCTLESRYIEKKGEKVLVGKPRCPISHPKFEEYRAWSFINNIKYRTNKDARFEPIPLELKKKLFHEKFFFKSKREFDFSEIRKSINSDGRSNWELNYSHKMDKVSVSSCFVSARLKSVFGDDWLNFKKSVVRKNKKGESKTKTYTIDEIWHILFSFEDEDYFDEFLVDVLELEENKIKELKMLFNNFPVGYANLSLKAINNILPFLR
;
A
#
# COMPACT_ATOMS: atom_id res chain seq x y z
N MET A 1 -33.21 50.63 8.94
CA MET A 1 -31.81 50.43 9.35
C MET A 1 -31.27 49.20 8.67
N ASN A 2 -30.45 49.41 7.65
CA ASN A 2 -29.72 48.33 7.00
C ASN A 2 -28.45 48.06 7.81
N LYS A 3 -28.26 46.81 8.28
CA LYS A 3 -27.08 46.42 9.05
C LYS A 3 -26.18 45.51 8.21
N ILE A 4 -24.93 45.90 8.03
CA ILE A 4 -23.93 45.15 7.25
C ILE A 4 -22.78 44.79 8.18
N LEU A 5 -22.47 43.49 8.28
CA LEU A 5 -21.31 42.99 9.02
C LEU A 5 -20.15 42.71 8.05
N GLY A 6 -19.10 43.51 8.14
CA GLY A 6 -17.82 43.23 7.49
C GLY A 6 -16.99 42.27 8.35
N ILE A 7 -16.44 41.22 7.73
CA ILE A 7 -15.62 40.22 8.41
C ILE A 7 -14.31 40.07 7.65
N ASP A 8 -13.19 40.25 8.34
CA ASP A 8 -11.85 39.95 7.85
C ASP A 8 -11.28 38.74 8.61
N LEU A 9 -11.07 37.63 7.90
CA LEU A 9 -10.62 36.37 8.48
C LEU A 9 -9.12 36.18 8.24
N GLY A 10 -8.31 36.49 9.24
CA GLY A 10 -6.87 36.23 9.26
C GLY A 10 -6.51 34.84 9.81
N THR A 11 -5.22 34.48 9.73
CA THR A 11 -4.71 33.19 10.23
C THR A 11 -4.63 33.12 11.77
N ASN A 12 -4.64 34.27 12.44
CA ASN A 12 -4.56 34.45 13.89
C ASN A 12 -5.43 35.60 14.41
N SER A 13 -6.32 36.15 13.58
CA SER A 13 -7.22 37.24 13.95
C SER A 13 -8.52 37.20 13.17
N ILE A 14 -9.59 37.71 13.77
CA ILE A 14 -10.88 37.96 13.11
C ILE A 14 -11.19 39.43 13.32
N GLY A 15 -11.13 40.22 12.25
CA GLY A 15 -11.60 41.61 12.23
C GLY A 15 -13.10 41.63 11.96
N LEU A 16 -13.84 42.44 12.70
CA LEU A 16 -15.28 42.61 12.53
C LEU A 16 -15.61 44.10 12.53
N THR A 17 -16.54 44.50 11.67
CA THR A 17 -17.11 45.85 11.66
C THR A 17 -18.60 45.79 11.37
N LEU A 18 -19.41 46.50 12.15
CA LEU A 18 -20.84 46.66 11.94
C LEU A 18 -21.10 48.05 11.38
N ARG A 19 -21.67 48.10 10.18
CA ARG A 19 -22.17 49.33 9.56
C ARG A 19 -23.69 49.35 9.65
N GLU A 20 -24.24 50.42 10.20
CA GLU A 20 -25.67 50.71 10.25
C GLU A 20 -25.93 51.93 9.37
N ASP A 21 -26.62 51.70 8.25
CA ASP A 21 -26.81 52.68 7.17
C ASP A 21 -25.45 53.23 6.67
N ASP A 22 -25.09 54.49 6.92
CA ASP A 22 -23.80 55.08 6.52
C ASP A 22 -22.79 55.23 7.67
N ILE A 23 -23.10 54.68 8.85
CA ILE A 23 -22.30 54.83 10.06
C ILE A 23 -21.69 53.48 10.47
N PHE A 24 -20.40 53.45 10.78
CA PHE A 24 -19.76 52.30 11.42
C PHE A 24 -20.04 52.34 12.93
N SER A 25 -21.05 51.61 13.38
CA SER A 25 -21.50 51.63 14.77
C SER A 25 -20.61 50.82 15.71
N TRP A 26 -19.86 49.85 15.18
CA TRP A 26 -18.95 49.03 15.98
C TRP A 26 -17.83 48.43 15.13
N TYR A 27 -16.64 48.26 15.73
CA TYR A 27 -15.56 47.45 15.17
C TYR A 27 -14.78 46.76 16.28
N GLY A 28 -14.16 45.63 15.95
CA GLY A 28 -13.36 44.86 16.91
C GLY A 28 -12.44 43.88 16.20
N VAL A 29 -11.39 43.48 16.91
CA VAL A 29 -10.46 42.45 16.46
C VAL A 29 -10.35 41.39 17.54
N TYR A 30 -10.61 40.14 17.18
CA TYR A 30 -10.39 38.98 18.04
C TYR A 30 -9.12 38.26 17.60
N THR A 31 -8.09 38.25 18.43
CA THR A 31 -6.83 37.54 18.15
C THR A 31 -6.78 36.17 18.84
N PHE A 32 -6.18 35.18 18.19
CA PHE A 32 -5.98 33.83 18.74
C PHE A 32 -4.65 33.23 18.29
N LYS A 33 -4.19 32.18 18.96
CA LYS A 33 -2.95 31.49 18.57
C LYS A 33 -3.15 30.78 17.21
N LYS A 34 -2.17 30.92 16.31
CA LYS A 34 -2.15 30.15 15.05
C LYS A 34 -2.29 28.65 15.32
N GLY A 35 -3.01 27.97 14.42
CA GLY A 35 -3.16 26.50 14.46
C GLY A 35 -1.95 25.70 13.96
N VAL A 36 -0.85 26.38 13.65
CA VAL A 36 0.39 25.82 13.07
C VAL A 36 1.59 26.25 13.89
N GLY A 37 2.64 25.43 13.88
CA GLY A 37 3.95 25.75 14.47
C GLY A 37 4.88 26.36 13.43
N GLU A 38 5.94 27.00 13.89
CA GLU A 38 6.98 27.60 13.03
C GLU A 38 8.31 26.86 13.24
N GLY A 39 8.95 26.48 12.13
CA GLY A 39 10.24 25.77 12.14
C GLY A 39 11.21 26.34 11.11
N LYS A 40 12.44 25.79 11.05
CA LYS A 40 13.50 26.24 10.14
C LYS A 40 13.12 26.19 8.64
N SER A 41 12.15 25.36 8.28
CA SER A 41 11.65 25.18 6.91
C SER A 41 10.27 25.81 6.67
N GLY A 42 9.80 26.68 7.57
CA GLY A 42 8.49 27.32 7.50
C GLY A 42 7.47 26.73 8.48
N GLU A 43 6.18 27.00 8.22
CA GLU A 43 5.07 26.56 9.06
C GLU A 43 4.84 25.04 8.96
N PHE A 44 4.47 24.40 10.07
CA PHE A 44 4.14 22.97 10.12
C PHE A 44 2.91 22.68 10.98
N SER A 45 2.23 21.56 10.71
CA SER A 45 1.05 21.16 11.47
C SER A 45 1.42 20.46 12.78
N PHE A 46 0.94 20.97 13.92
CA PHE A 46 1.04 20.28 15.22
C PHE A 46 0.40 18.87 15.20
N ALA A 47 -0.65 18.68 14.39
CA ALA A 47 -1.28 17.36 14.23
C ALA A 47 -0.37 16.37 13.48
N ALA A 48 0.44 16.85 12.54
CA ALA A 48 1.44 16.05 11.85
C ALA A 48 2.57 15.62 12.81
N GLU A 49 3.07 16.52 13.64
CA GLU A 49 4.08 16.22 14.67
C GLU A 49 3.58 15.19 15.69
N ARG A 50 2.37 15.40 16.24
CA ARG A 50 1.71 14.41 17.12
C ARG A 50 1.58 13.05 16.43
N THR A 51 1.28 13.04 15.14
CA THR A 51 1.17 11.81 14.34
C THR A 51 2.52 11.12 14.16
N LYS A 52 3.61 11.87 13.95
CA LYS A 52 4.99 11.34 13.90
C LYS A 52 5.36 10.62 15.19
N HIS A 53 5.20 11.26 16.35
CA HIS A 53 5.47 10.62 17.64
C HIS A 53 4.60 9.39 17.89
N ARG A 54 3.31 9.45 17.54
CA ARG A 54 2.40 8.31 17.63
C ARG A 54 2.86 7.15 16.74
N SER A 55 3.36 7.43 15.54
CA SER A 55 3.89 6.43 14.61
C SER A 55 5.10 5.72 15.23
N SER A 56 6.08 6.47 15.75
CA SER A 56 7.25 5.89 16.40
C SER A 56 6.86 4.98 17.58
N ARG A 57 5.96 5.42 18.46
CA ARG A 57 5.47 4.58 19.57
C ARG A 57 4.82 3.28 19.09
N ARG A 58 4.05 3.34 18.00
CA ARG A 58 3.43 2.13 17.41
C ARG A 58 4.47 1.19 16.83
N LEU A 59 5.53 1.70 16.19
CA LEU A 59 6.63 0.89 15.66
C LEU A 59 7.40 0.18 16.78
N TYR A 60 7.71 0.89 17.87
CA TYR A 60 8.33 0.27 19.06
C TYR A 60 7.44 -0.82 19.64
N ASN A 61 6.14 -0.56 19.78
CA ASN A 61 5.21 -1.54 20.33
C ASN A 61 5.07 -2.78 19.42
N ALA A 62 4.96 -2.58 18.11
CA ALA A 62 4.89 -3.68 17.14
C ALA A 62 6.18 -4.53 17.13
N ARG A 63 7.36 -3.90 17.21
CA ARG A 63 8.64 -4.61 17.35
C ARG A 63 8.70 -5.43 18.64
N ARG A 64 8.19 -4.87 19.73
CA ARG A 64 8.15 -5.54 21.04
C ARG A 64 7.23 -6.76 21.04
N TYR A 65 5.99 -6.63 20.55
CA TYR A 65 5.07 -7.77 20.42
C TYR A 65 5.65 -8.86 19.54
N ARG A 66 6.29 -8.50 18.43
CA ARG A 66 6.96 -9.50 17.58
C ARG A 66 8.03 -10.27 18.32
N LYS A 67 8.91 -9.59 19.08
CA LYS A 67 9.94 -10.26 19.87
C LYS A 67 9.34 -11.23 20.88
N TRP A 68 8.29 -10.80 21.58
CA TRP A 68 7.58 -11.63 22.55
C TRP A 68 6.90 -12.84 21.92
N GLU A 69 6.18 -12.63 20.83
CA GLU A 69 5.52 -13.73 20.12
C GLU A 69 6.54 -14.72 19.56
N THR A 70 7.63 -14.25 18.95
CA THR A 70 8.69 -15.14 18.48
C THR A 70 9.31 -15.91 19.65
N LEU A 71 9.64 -15.28 20.78
CA LEU A 71 10.17 -16.00 21.94
C LEU A 71 9.18 -17.04 22.46
N LYS A 72 7.90 -16.69 22.57
CA LYS A 72 6.85 -17.62 22.98
C LYS A 72 6.84 -18.87 22.09
N VAL A 73 6.82 -18.67 20.77
CA VAL A 73 6.87 -19.77 19.79
C VAL A 73 8.15 -20.61 19.94
N LEU A 74 9.30 -19.98 20.17
CA LEU A 74 10.57 -20.71 20.37
C LEU A 74 10.59 -21.50 21.69
N ILE A 75 10.07 -20.95 22.79
CA ILE A 75 10.00 -21.61 24.11
C ILE A 75 9.07 -22.82 24.02
N GLU A 76 7.86 -22.65 23.49
CA GLU A 76 6.86 -23.72 23.34
C GLU A 76 7.38 -24.93 22.53
N ASN A 77 8.39 -24.72 21.68
CA ASN A 77 8.96 -25.75 20.81
C ASN A 77 10.40 -26.16 21.22
N GLY A 78 10.91 -25.68 22.36
CA GLY A 78 12.23 -26.08 22.87
C GLY A 78 13.44 -25.50 22.12
N TYR A 79 13.27 -24.36 21.46
CA TYR A 79 14.31 -23.60 20.73
C TYR A 79 14.79 -22.35 21.47
N CYS A 80 14.31 -22.08 22.69
CA CYS A 80 14.80 -20.99 23.54
C CYS A 80 14.92 -21.50 24.99
N PRO A 81 16.03 -21.20 25.68
CA PRO A 81 16.24 -21.66 27.06
C PRO A 81 15.48 -20.85 28.11
N LEU A 82 14.84 -19.74 27.73
CA LEU A 82 14.05 -18.91 28.63
C LEU A 82 12.77 -19.63 29.04
N ASP A 83 12.41 -19.55 30.33
CA ASP A 83 11.14 -20.08 30.78
C ASP A 83 9.94 -19.17 30.43
N ILE A 84 8.77 -19.78 30.23
CA ILE A 84 7.54 -19.07 29.87
C ILE A 84 7.08 -18.09 30.96
N GLU A 85 7.31 -18.40 32.25
CA GLU A 85 6.96 -17.51 33.35
C GLU A 85 7.80 -16.23 33.32
N ASN A 86 9.10 -16.37 33.06
CA ASN A 86 10.01 -15.23 32.90
C ASN A 86 9.66 -14.38 31.68
N LEU A 87 9.24 -15.00 30.57
CA LEU A 87 8.69 -14.25 29.43
C LEU A 87 7.39 -13.52 29.80
N ASN A 88 6.48 -14.15 30.56
CA ASN A 88 5.22 -13.55 30.98
C ASN A 88 5.42 -12.32 31.89
N LYS A 89 6.42 -12.34 32.79
CA LYS A 89 6.83 -11.17 33.60
C LYS A 89 7.33 -10.01 32.71
N TRP A 90 7.87 -10.31 31.53
CA TRP A 90 8.30 -9.28 30.57
C TRP A 90 7.14 -8.74 29.72
N ILE A 91 6.21 -9.61 29.31
CA ILE A 91 5.06 -9.24 28.47
C ILE A 91 4.05 -8.41 29.27
N ASN A 92 3.65 -8.94 30.42
CA ASN A 92 2.56 -8.43 31.23
C ASN A 92 3.04 -7.26 32.08
N TYR A 93 2.24 -6.20 32.11
CA TYR A 93 2.51 -5.07 32.97
C TYR A 93 1.85 -5.31 34.32
N GLU A 94 2.62 -5.29 35.38
CA GLU A 94 2.13 -5.35 36.74
C GLU A 94 2.13 -3.95 37.37
N LYS A 95 1.01 -3.56 38.00
CA LYS A 95 0.90 -2.23 38.62
C LYS A 95 1.83 -2.17 39.84
N GLY A 96 2.70 -1.17 39.89
CA GLY A 96 3.68 -0.98 40.98
C GLY A 96 5.07 -1.54 40.68
N ILE A 97 5.17 -2.58 39.84
CA ILE A 97 6.43 -3.25 39.49
C ILE A 97 6.85 -2.94 38.04
N GLY A 98 5.89 -2.85 37.12
CA GLY A 98 6.13 -2.60 35.71
C GLY A 98 6.28 -3.88 34.88
N ARG A 99 7.14 -3.86 33.87
CA ARG A 99 7.53 -5.04 33.08
C ARG A 99 8.96 -5.40 33.43
N ILE A 100 9.22 -6.66 33.74
CA ILE A 100 10.55 -7.12 34.15
C ILE A 100 11.19 -7.85 32.98
N PHE A 101 12.31 -7.34 32.48
CA PHE A 101 13.12 -8.08 31.51
C PHE A 101 13.90 -9.19 32.25
N PRO A 102 14.04 -10.41 31.70
CA PRO A 102 14.75 -11.51 32.35
C PRO A 102 16.26 -11.29 32.34
N ILE A 103 16.73 -10.32 33.12
CA ILE A 103 18.15 -9.97 33.23
C ILE A 103 18.91 -10.97 34.11
N ASP A 104 18.23 -11.50 35.13
CA ASP A 104 18.80 -12.45 36.11
C ASP A 104 18.77 -13.90 35.61
N ASP A 105 18.15 -14.15 34.45
CA ASP A 105 18.11 -15.46 33.82
C ASP A 105 19.44 -15.73 33.09
N ILE A 106 20.36 -16.42 33.77
CA ILE A 106 21.74 -16.66 33.30
C ILE A 106 21.75 -17.39 31.95
N THR A 107 20.92 -18.43 31.80
CA THR A 107 20.89 -19.25 30.57
C THR A 107 20.37 -18.44 29.39
N PHE A 108 19.37 -17.58 29.60
CA PHE A 108 18.90 -16.67 28.58
C PHE A 108 19.93 -15.59 28.24
N GLN A 109 20.67 -15.04 29.22
CA GLN A 109 21.73 -14.07 28.96
C GLN A 109 22.86 -14.66 28.12
N GLN A 110 23.30 -15.89 28.43
CA GLN A 110 24.32 -16.62 27.67
C GLN A 110 23.85 -16.88 26.23
N TRP A 111 22.60 -17.33 26.06
CA TRP A 111 21.97 -17.50 24.75
C TRP A 111 21.92 -16.21 23.93
N ILE A 112 21.62 -15.06 24.55
CA ILE A 112 21.66 -13.76 23.88
C ILE A 112 23.09 -13.43 23.40
N LYS A 113 24.10 -13.76 24.21
CA LYS A 113 25.53 -13.55 23.95
C LYS A 113 26.17 -14.54 23.00
N LEU A 114 25.43 -15.57 22.53
CA LEU A 114 25.93 -16.65 21.67
C LEU A 114 26.89 -17.61 22.38
N ASP A 115 26.80 -17.68 23.71
CA ASP A 115 27.52 -18.62 24.57
C ASP A 115 26.55 -19.78 24.86
N PHE A 116 26.61 -20.84 24.05
CA PHE A 116 25.65 -21.96 24.12
C PHE A 116 26.14 -23.06 25.05
N ASP A 117 27.46 -23.29 25.13
CA ASP A 117 28.12 -24.27 26.01
C ASP A 117 28.35 -23.77 27.44
N ARG A 118 28.17 -22.46 27.68
CA ARG A 118 28.25 -21.79 28.99
C ARG A 118 29.66 -21.65 29.53
N ASP A 119 30.68 -21.65 28.67
CA ASP A 119 32.09 -21.46 29.05
C ASP A 119 32.46 -19.98 29.33
N GLY A 120 31.52 -19.06 29.08
CA GLY A 120 31.69 -17.62 29.28
C GLY A 120 32.23 -16.88 28.04
N LYS A 121 32.41 -17.57 26.91
CA LYS A 121 32.84 -17.01 25.62
C LYS A 121 31.76 -17.24 24.56
N PRO A 122 31.57 -16.28 23.64
CA PRO A 122 30.67 -16.51 22.50
C PRO A 122 31.24 -17.59 21.56
N ASP A 123 30.43 -18.60 21.24
CA ASP A 123 30.72 -19.63 20.23
C ASP A 123 30.81 -19.04 18.82
N PHE A 124 30.14 -17.91 18.60
CA PHE A 124 30.13 -17.19 17.33
C PHE A 124 30.41 -15.71 17.57
N THR A 125 31.25 -15.11 16.71
CA THR A 125 31.57 -13.68 16.78
C THR A 125 30.37 -12.78 16.52
N SER A 126 29.36 -13.28 15.80
CA SER A 126 28.13 -12.55 15.54
C SER A 126 26.93 -13.48 15.26
N PRO A 127 25.69 -12.98 15.37
CA PRO A 127 24.51 -13.73 14.93
C PRO A 127 24.49 -14.03 13.41
N TYR A 128 25.25 -13.30 12.59
CA TYR A 128 25.34 -13.58 11.15
C TYR A 128 26.20 -14.82 10.91
N GLN A 129 27.30 -14.98 11.66
CA GLN A 129 28.14 -16.18 11.62
C GLN A 129 27.34 -17.43 12.01
N LEU A 130 26.56 -17.34 13.09
CA LEU A 130 25.63 -18.41 13.49
C LEU A 130 24.62 -18.73 12.37
N ARG A 131 24.02 -17.72 11.75
CA ARG A 131 23.06 -17.91 10.64
C ARG A 131 23.70 -18.58 9.42
N ARG A 132 24.96 -18.26 9.12
CA ARG A 132 25.74 -18.93 8.06
C ARG A 132 26.02 -20.39 8.40
N PHE A 133 26.41 -20.66 9.63
CA PHE A 133 26.68 -22.02 10.13
C PHE A 133 25.44 -22.92 9.99
N LEU A 134 24.26 -22.42 10.36
CA LEU A 134 23.00 -23.19 10.31
C LEU A 134 22.50 -23.58 8.91
N ILE A 135 23.11 -23.06 7.83
CA ILE A 135 22.79 -23.47 6.46
C ILE A 135 23.92 -24.28 5.80
N ARG A 136 24.95 -24.65 6.58
CA ARG A 136 26.14 -25.38 6.13
C ARG A 136 26.42 -26.63 6.96
N GLU A 137 26.14 -26.56 8.26
CA GLU A 137 26.40 -27.64 9.21
C GLU A 137 25.09 -28.20 9.76
N LYS A 138 24.90 -29.51 9.59
CA LYS A 138 23.72 -30.22 10.08
C LYS A 138 23.89 -30.50 11.57
N LEU A 139 22.92 -30.07 12.37
CA LEU A 139 22.95 -30.28 13.81
C LEU A 139 22.13 -31.50 14.22
N ASP A 140 22.58 -32.20 15.26
CA ASP A 140 21.73 -33.14 16.00
C ASP A 140 20.74 -32.36 16.88
N LEU A 141 19.47 -32.36 16.49
CA LEU A 141 18.40 -31.65 17.18
C LEU A 141 17.88 -32.37 18.43
N SER A 142 18.38 -33.59 18.73
CA SER A 142 18.14 -34.23 20.03
C SER A 142 18.78 -33.41 21.17
N VAL A 143 19.91 -32.77 20.88
CA VAL A 143 20.65 -31.90 21.80
C VAL A 143 19.99 -30.53 21.92
N SER A 144 19.65 -30.14 23.16
CA SER A 144 18.96 -28.87 23.44
C SER A 144 19.77 -27.64 23.03
N GLU A 145 21.09 -27.66 23.24
CA GLU A 145 22.02 -26.60 22.84
C GLU A 145 21.93 -26.29 21.32
N ASN A 146 21.86 -27.34 20.50
CA ASN A 146 21.74 -27.21 19.04
C ASN A 146 20.40 -26.60 18.62
N ARG A 147 19.30 -26.97 19.29
CA ARG A 147 18.00 -26.28 19.08
C ARG A 147 18.08 -24.81 19.49
N HIS A 148 18.76 -24.50 20.59
CA HIS A 148 18.95 -23.13 21.04
C HIS A 148 19.74 -22.28 20.03
N LYS A 149 20.74 -22.86 19.32
CA LYS A 149 21.44 -22.20 18.20
C LYS A 149 20.46 -21.74 17.12
N ILE A 150 19.55 -22.62 16.69
CA ILE A 150 18.51 -22.31 15.69
C ILE A 150 17.58 -21.21 16.19
N GLY A 151 17.04 -21.34 17.40
CA GLY A 151 16.14 -20.33 17.94
C GLY A 151 16.81 -18.96 18.09
N ARG A 152 18.11 -18.91 18.39
CA ARG A 152 18.85 -17.66 18.52
C ARG A 152 19.00 -16.93 17.20
N ALA A 153 19.21 -17.67 16.11
CA ALA A 153 19.22 -17.15 14.75
C ALA A 153 17.84 -16.61 14.35
N LEU A 154 16.77 -17.37 14.59
CA LEU A 154 15.39 -16.96 14.32
C LEU A 154 14.98 -15.71 15.13
N TYR A 155 15.36 -15.65 16.40
CA TYR A 155 15.12 -14.48 17.24
C TYR A 155 15.86 -13.24 16.71
N HIS A 156 17.10 -13.40 16.23
CA HIS A 156 17.83 -12.30 15.60
C HIS A 156 17.09 -11.74 14.37
N ILE A 157 16.57 -12.62 13.51
CA ILE A 157 15.75 -12.24 12.34
C ILE A 157 14.47 -11.51 12.79
N ALA A 158 13.80 -11.97 13.85
CA ALA A 158 12.64 -11.29 14.41
C ALA A 158 12.97 -9.88 14.93
N GLN A 159 14.20 -9.58 15.37
CA GLN A 159 14.56 -8.22 15.74
C GLN A 159 14.56 -7.27 14.54
N ARG A 160 14.94 -7.75 13.35
CA ARG A 160 15.06 -7.00 12.09
C ARG A 160 14.64 -7.88 10.90
N ARG A 161 13.40 -7.72 10.45
CA ARG A 161 12.76 -8.56 9.42
C ARG A 161 12.64 -7.93 8.03
N GLY A 162 13.51 -6.97 7.73
CA GLY A 162 13.53 -6.25 6.46
C GLY A 162 12.30 -5.37 6.17
N PHE A 163 12.39 -4.66 5.05
CA PHE A 163 11.32 -3.88 4.44
C PHE A 163 10.43 -4.77 3.58
N LYS A 164 9.11 -4.61 3.68
CA LYS A 164 8.17 -5.26 2.77
C LYS A 164 7.62 -4.21 1.82
N SER A 165 7.83 -4.42 0.53
CA SER A 165 7.25 -3.58 -0.50
C SER A 165 5.73 -3.63 -0.40
N SER A 166 5.09 -2.47 -0.53
CA SER A 166 3.66 -2.37 -0.74
C SER A 166 3.42 -1.49 -1.95
N ARG A 167 2.48 -1.89 -2.80
CA ARG A 167 2.10 -1.10 -3.98
C ARG A 167 1.67 0.33 -3.65
N LYS A 168 1.03 0.54 -2.49
CA LYS A 168 0.53 1.87 -2.07
C LYS A 168 1.60 2.74 -1.43
N GLN A 169 2.83 2.24 -1.33
CA GLN A 169 3.96 2.96 -0.79
C GLN A 169 4.54 3.88 -1.87
N GLY A 170 5.07 5.05 -1.47
CA GLY A 170 5.54 6.04 -2.43
C GLY A 170 6.66 5.48 -3.32
N ALA A 171 6.63 5.78 -4.62
CA ALA A 171 7.64 5.32 -5.58
C ALA A 171 9.08 5.59 -5.09
N ASN A 172 9.29 6.75 -4.46
CA ASN A 172 10.57 7.16 -3.88
C ASN A 172 11.05 6.24 -2.74
N GLU A 173 10.15 5.78 -1.86
CA GLU A 173 10.51 4.83 -0.78
C GLU A 173 10.94 3.49 -1.37
N LYS A 174 10.20 2.99 -2.38
CA LYS A 174 10.59 1.76 -3.10
C LYS A 174 11.97 1.95 -3.71
N THR A 175 12.20 3.01 -4.48
CA THR A 175 13.50 3.29 -5.11
C THR A 175 14.65 3.39 -4.10
N ALA A 176 14.47 4.07 -2.97
CA ALA A 176 15.51 4.23 -1.96
C ALA A 176 15.93 2.89 -1.32
N VAL A 177 14.98 1.96 -1.11
CA VAL A 177 15.29 0.63 -0.55
C VAL A 177 16.17 -0.19 -1.50
N TYR A 178 15.89 -0.16 -2.80
CA TYR A 178 16.66 -0.93 -3.79
C TYR A 178 17.99 -0.26 -4.17
N LYS A 179 18.00 1.06 -4.39
CA LYS A 179 19.17 1.81 -4.88
C LYS A 179 20.01 2.49 -3.79
N GLY A 180 19.51 2.54 -2.55
CA GLY A 180 20.17 3.24 -1.47
C GLY A 180 19.76 4.71 -1.35
N SER A 181 20.33 5.40 -0.36
CA SER A 181 20.11 6.82 -0.13
C SER A 181 21.44 7.53 0.09
N ASN A 182 21.70 8.54 -0.76
CA ASN A 182 22.88 9.39 -0.65
C ASN A 182 22.82 10.28 0.60
N GLU A 183 21.62 10.71 1.01
CA GLU A 183 21.41 11.55 2.20
C GLU A 183 21.81 10.81 3.48
N THR A 184 21.40 9.56 3.62
CA THR A 184 21.68 8.75 4.82
C THR A 184 22.91 7.84 4.65
N LYS A 185 23.56 7.88 3.47
CA LYS A 185 24.64 6.98 3.05
C LYS A 185 24.28 5.51 3.25
N THR A 186 23.01 5.16 3.11
CA THR A 186 22.51 3.81 3.33
C THR A 186 22.60 3.03 2.03
N ILE A 187 23.28 1.89 2.07
CA ILE A 187 23.49 1.02 0.91
C ILE A 187 22.15 0.37 0.50
N GLY A 188 21.87 0.39 -0.79
CA GLY A 188 20.69 -0.24 -1.38
C GLY A 188 20.79 -1.75 -1.39
N ARG A 189 19.65 -2.45 -1.37
CA ARG A 189 19.63 -3.91 -1.40
C ARG A 189 20.30 -4.48 -2.67
N ASN A 190 20.21 -3.79 -3.81
CA ASN A 190 20.75 -4.29 -5.07
C ASN A 190 22.28 -4.39 -5.09
N GLU A 191 22.99 -3.59 -4.27
CA GLU A 191 24.46 -3.60 -4.27
C GLU A 191 25.07 -4.92 -3.80
N TYR A 192 24.29 -5.76 -3.09
CA TYR A 192 24.78 -7.01 -2.52
C TYR A 192 23.86 -8.19 -2.83
N GLU A 193 23.01 -8.07 -3.85
CA GLU A 193 22.14 -9.17 -4.30
C GLU A 193 22.94 -10.41 -4.71
N ASN A 194 24.01 -10.23 -5.48
CA ASN A 194 24.89 -11.34 -5.88
C ASN A 194 25.52 -12.03 -4.67
N LEU A 195 25.93 -11.28 -3.64
CA LEU A 195 26.48 -11.86 -2.42
C LEU A 195 25.48 -12.76 -1.69
N ILE A 196 24.17 -12.43 -1.71
CA ILE A 196 23.11 -13.28 -1.14
C ILE A 196 23.02 -14.59 -1.91
N ILE A 197 23.09 -14.54 -3.24
CA ILE A 197 23.01 -15.72 -4.12
C ILE A 197 24.24 -16.61 -3.89
N GLU A 198 25.44 -16.04 -3.99
CA GLU A 198 26.71 -16.76 -3.84
C GLU A 198 26.88 -17.40 -2.47
N ASN A 199 26.46 -16.73 -1.40
CA ASN A 199 26.54 -17.25 -0.04
C ASN A 199 25.31 -18.06 0.39
N GLY A 200 24.26 -18.05 -0.44
CA GLY A 200 23.04 -18.82 -0.27
C GLY A 200 21.98 -18.23 0.66
N SER A 201 22.27 -17.20 1.47
CA SER A 201 21.29 -16.50 2.30
C SER A 201 21.77 -15.10 2.70
N LEU A 202 20.85 -14.25 3.18
CA LEU A 202 21.17 -12.90 3.63
C LEU A 202 22.12 -12.91 4.84
N GLY A 203 21.88 -13.78 5.81
CA GLY A 203 22.74 -13.98 6.97
C GLY A 203 24.15 -14.41 6.59
N ALA A 204 24.27 -15.34 5.65
CA ALA A 204 25.56 -15.81 5.16
C ALA A 204 26.33 -14.75 4.36
N ALA A 205 25.65 -13.95 3.54
CA ALA A 205 26.26 -12.80 2.86
C ALA A 205 26.76 -11.76 3.86
N PHE A 206 26.02 -11.50 4.93
CA PHE A 206 26.46 -10.57 5.98
C PHE A 206 27.61 -11.12 6.82
N ALA A 207 27.65 -12.43 7.09
CA ALA A 207 28.81 -13.07 7.70
C ALA A 207 30.05 -12.94 6.81
N TYR A 208 29.92 -13.15 5.50
CA TYR A 208 31.01 -12.91 4.55
C TYR A 208 31.51 -11.45 4.59
N LEU A 209 30.62 -10.47 4.67
CA LEU A 209 31.04 -9.07 4.83
C LEU A 209 31.81 -8.84 6.14
N GLU A 210 31.40 -9.46 7.24
CA GLU A 210 32.13 -9.36 8.52
C GLU A 210 33.53 -9.97 8.44
N ASP A 211 33.68 -11.13 7.79
CA ASP A 211 34.99 -11.76 7.58
C ASP A 211 35.94 -10.83 6.79
N ASN A 212 35.40 -10.00 5.91
CA ASN A 212 36.14 -9.02 5.12
C ASN A 212 36.27 -7.65 5.81
N GLY A 213 35.91 -7.53 7.09
CA GLY A 213 35.98 -6.27 7.84
C GLY A 213 34.96 -5.21 7.41
N VAL A 214 33.96 -5.58 6.60
CA VAL A 214 32.94 -4.66 6.09
C VAL A 214 31.78 -4.57 7.07
N ARG A 215 31.56 -3.37 7.62
CA ARG A 215 30.45 -3.09 8.55
C ARG A 215 29.09 -3.46 7.95
N VAL A 216 28.34 -4.37 8.58
CA VAL A 216 27.00 -4.84 8.10
C VAL A 216 25.89 -3.79 8.25
N ARG A 217 25.90 -2.98 9.32
CA ARG A 217 24.84 -1.98 9.58
C ARG A 217 24.84 -0.85 8.54
N ASN A 218 23.69 -0.19 8.39
CA ASN A 218 23.42 0.87 7.40
C ASN A 218 23.23 0.37 5.96
N ARG A 219 22.54 -0.77 5.81
CA ARG A 219 22.05 -1.31 4.52
C ARG A 219 20.55 -1.59 4.58
N TYR A 220 19.85 -1.34 3.48
CA TYR A 220 18.44 -1.71 3.33
C TYR A 220 18.28 -3.19 3.03
N THR A 221 17.45 -3.89 3.80
CA THR A 221 17.17 -5.33 3.63
C THR A 221 15.72 -5.54 3.24
N LEU A 222 15.43 -6.57 2.43
CA LEU A 222 14.06 -6.95 2.09
C LEU A 222 13.53 -8.03 3.03
N ARG A 223 12.21 -8.06 3.18
CA ARG A 223 11.52 -9.08 3.95
C ARG A 223 11.62 -10.46 3.31
N SER A 224 11.54 -10.53 1.98
CA SER A 224 11.72 -11.75 1.20
C SER A 224 13.09 -12.38 1.47
N ASP A 225 14.17 -11.59 1.49
CA ASP A 225 15.52 -12.09 1.81
C ASP A 225 15.58 -12.80 3.18
N TYR A 226 14.94 -12.22 4.20
CA TYR A 226 14.85 -12.85 5.53
C TYR A 226 13.94 -14.08 5.54
N ARG A 227 12.84 -14.06 4.78
CA ARG A 227 11.90 -15.18 4.69
C ARG A 227 12.57 -16.40 4.07
N ASN A 228 13.20 -16.21 2.91
CA ASN A 228 13.93 -17.24 2.19
C ASN A 228 15.03 -17.86 3.07
N GLU A 229 15.69 -17.05 3.88
CA GLU A 229 16.69 -17.57 4.81
C GLU A 229 16.09 -18.39 5.96
N VAL A 230 14.95 -17.97 6.53
CA VAL A 230 14.26 -18.77 7.53
C VAL A 230 13.83 -20.11 6.94
N GLU A 231 13.21 -20.11 5.76
CA GLU A 231 12.85 -21.34 5.04
C GLU A 231 14.08 -22.23 4.83
N LYS A 232 15.19 -21.66 4.33
CA LYS A 232 16.44 -22.40 4.12
C LYS A 232 17.05 -22.99 5.39
N ILE A 233 17.02 -22.26 6.50
CA ILE A 233 17.48 -22.79 7.80
C ILE A 233 16.60 -23.97 8.23
N LEU A 234 15.28 -23.81 8.16
CA LEU A 234 14.33 -24.85 8.57
C LEU A 234 14.45 -26.10 7.68
N ASP A 235 14.65 -25.93 6.38
CA ASP A 235 14.82 -27.02 5.42
C ASP A 235 16.15 -27.73 5.61
N PHE A 236 17.25 -26.99 5.71
CA PHE A 236 18.58 -27.57 5.89
C PHE A 236 18.70 -28.32 7.23
N GLN A 237 18.04 -27.82 8.28
CA GLN A 237 17.99 -28.49 9.57
C GLN A 237 16.90 -29.57 9.67
N GLU A 238 16.13 -29.83 8.60
CA GLU A 238 15.02 -30.80 8.53
C GLU A 238 14.01 -30.65 9.67
N ILE A 239 13.58 -29.42 9.92
CA ILE A 239 12.50 -29.14 10.87
C ILE A 239 11.17 -29.33 10.16
N GLU A 240 10.51 -30.46 10.44
CA GLU A 240 9.28 -30.91 9.76
C GLU A 240 7.97 -30.49 10.45
N ASP A 241 8.02 -29.92 11.67
CA ASP A 241 6.81 -29.47 12.37
C ASP A 241 6.16 -28.29 11.61
N ASN A 242 5.14 -28.60 10.82
CA ASN A 242 4.39 -27.63 10.03
C ASN A 242 3.78 -26.50 10.87
N ASN A 243 3.31 -26.78 12.09
CA ASN A 243 2.71 -25.76 12.95
C ASN A 243 3.79 -24.78 13.45
N PHE A 244 4.97 -25.27 13.80
CA PHE A 244 6.11 -24.42 14.14
C PHE A 244 6.58 -23.58 12.94
N ARG A 245 6.76 -24.20 11.78
CA ARG A 245 7.14 -23.51 10.53
C ARG A 245 6.13 -22.41 10.17
N ASP A 246 4.84 -22.72 10.19
CA ASP A 246 3.77 -21.77 9.91
C ASP A 246 3.77 -20.60 10.90
N LYS A 247 3.89 -20.88 12.20
CA LYS A 247 3.98 -19.82 13.22
C LYS A 247 5.19 -18.90 12.97
N LEU A 248 6.28 -19.35 12.37
CA LEU A 248 7.43 -18.48 12.05
C LEU A 248 7.21 -17.68 10.76
N LEU A 249 6.69 -18.32 9.71
CA LEU A 249 6.67 -17.80 8.34
C LEU A 249 5.41 -17.00 7.99
N LEU A 250 4.27 -17.26 8.65
CA LEU A 250 3.01 -16.62 8.32
C LEU A 250 3.07 -15.09 8.44
N GLU A 251 2.45 -14.42 7.47
CA GLU A 251 2.28 -12.96 7.46
C GLU A 251 0.91 -12.50 7.96
N THR A 252 0.16 -13.41 8.59
CA THR A 252 -1.15 -13.16 9.21
C THR A 252 -1.02 -13.06 10.72
N SER A 253 -2.13 -12.78 11.43
CA SER A 253 -2.13 -12.62 12.89
C SER A 253 -1.64 -13.85 13.67
N ASN A 254 -1.55 -15.02 13.02
CA ASN A 254 -1.05 -16.25 13.62
C ASN A 254 0.47 -16.42 13.46
N GLY A 255 1.13 -15.58 12.68
CA GLY A 255 2.58 -15.62 12.51
C GLY A 255 3.34 -14.75 13.49
N SER A 256 4.60 -15.08 13.75
CA SER A 256 5.45 -14.42 14.73
C SER A 256 6.46 -13.49 14.06
N ILE A 257 7.34 -13.99 13.18
CA ILE A 257 8.43 -13.20 12.58
C ILE A 257 7.90 -12.19 11.56
N PHE A 258 7.11 -12.61 10.58
CA PHE A 258 6.81 -11.76 9.40
C PHE A 258 5.49 -11.00 9.47
N TYR A 259 4.60 -11.33 10.42
CA TYR A 259 3.30 -10.67 10.57
C TYR A 259 3.36 -9.14 10.69
N GLN A 260 2.78 -8.42 9.74
CA GLN A 260 2.58 -6.98 9.80
C GLN A 260 1.09 -6.67 9.86
N ARG A 261 0.69 -5.77 10.78
CA ARG A 261 -0.68 -5.29 10.80
C ARG A 261 -1.02 -4.64 9.46
N PRO A 262 -2.14 -5.02 8.81
CA PRO A 262 -2.55 -4.37 7.58
C PRO A 262 -2.84 -2.89 7.84
N LEU A 263 -2.77 -2.09 6.78
CA LEU A 263 -3.19 -0.70 6.84
C LEU A 263 -4.67 -0.63 7.25
N ARG A 264 -5.01 0.38 8.06
CA ARG A 264 -6.40 0.59 8.46
C ARG A 264 -7.20 0.96 7.23
N SER A 265 -8.37 0.35 7.08
CA SER A 265 -9.34 0.72 6.03
C SER A 265 -9.64 2.21 6.09
N GLN A 266 -9.44 2.90 4.97
CA GLN A 266 -9.81 4.31 4.79
C GLN A 266 -11.17 4.45 4.07
N LYS A 267 -11.94 3.37 3.94
CA LYS A 267 -13.25 3.39 3.24
C LYS A 267 -14.24 4.39 3.86
N GLY A 268 -14.14 4.64 5.16
CA GLY A 268 -14.95 5.63 5.86
C GLY A 268 -14.60 7.09 5.54
N LEU A 269 -13.39 7.35 5.05
CA LEU A 269 -12.94 8.70 4.65
C LEU A 269 -13.37 9.06 3.22
N ILE A 270 -13.95 8.12 2.48
CA ILE A 270 -14.42 8.38 1.12
C ILE A 270 -15.60 9.35 1.19
N GLY A 271 -15.45 10.49 0.51
CA GLY A 271 -16.50 11.50 0.39
C GLY A 271 -17.80 10.94 -0.20
N LYS A 272 -18.91 11.64 0.05
CA LYS A 272 -20.24 11.24 -0.44
C LYS A 272 -20.51 11.80 -1.83
N CYS A 273 -21.36 11.09 -2.57
CA CYS A 273 -21.85 11.51 -3.89
C CYS A 273 -22.60 12.85 -3.78
N THR A 274 -22.31 13.78 -4.68
CA THR A 274 -22.98 15.09 -4.70
C THR A 274 -24.48 15.01 -4.97
N LEU A 275 -24.92 14.08 -5.83
CA LEU A 275 -26.33 13.93 -6.24
C LEU A 275 -27.15 13.01 -5.32
N GLU A 276 -26.49 12.20 -4.50
CA GLU A 276 -27.15 11.18 -3.65
C GLU A 276 -26.73 11.33 -2.18
N SER A 277 -26.56 12.57 -1.72
CA SER A 277 -26.26 12.88 -0.32
C SER A 277 -27.29 13.81 0.28
N ARG A 278 -27.52 13.63 1.58
CA ARG A 278 -28.43 14.45 2.38
C ARG A 278 -27.86 14.66 3.77
N TYR A 279 -28.19 15.77 4.39
CA TYR A 279 -27.87 16.00 5.80
C TYR A 279 -28.92 15.31 6.68
N ILE A 280 -28.45 14.63 7.73
CA ILE A 280 -29.30 14.14 8.81
C ILE A 280 -28.76 14.67 10.13
N GLU A 281 -29.63 14.82 11.12
CA GLU A 281 -29.21 15.14 12.47
C GLU A 281 -28.83 13.86 13.22
N LYS A 282 -27.65 13.86 13.84
CA LYS A 282 -27.17 12.74 14.65
C LYS A 282 -26.47 13.29 15.88
N LYS A 283 -27.04 13.02 17.07
CA LYS A 283 -26.52 13.52 18.35
C LYS A 283 -26.34 15.05 18.38
N GLY A 284 -27.30 15.79 17.81
CA GLY A 284 -27.27 17.26 17.74
C GLY A 284 -26.37 17.85 16.64
N GLU A 285 -25.70 17.01 15.83
CA GLU A 285 -24.84 17.47 14.73
C GLU A 285 -25.44 17.15 13.35
N LYS A 286 -25.31 18.08 12.40
CA LYS A 286 -25.66 17.84 10.99
C LYS A 286 -24.58 17.02 10.31
N VAL A 287 -24.90 15.78 9.97
CA VAL A 287 -23.97 14.83 9.32
C VAL A 287 -24.42 14.55 7.89
N LEU A 288 -23.49 14.67 6.94
CA LEU A 288 -23.73 14.29 5.54
C LEU A 288 -23.72 12.76 5.39
N VAL A 289 -24.85 12.20 4.98
CA VAL A 289 -24.99 10.77 4.65
C VAL A 289 -25.30 10.59 3.18
N GLY A 290 -24.87 9.48 2.61
CA GLY A 290 -25.05 9.19 1.20
C GLY A 290 -24.21 8.01 0.73
N LYS A 291 -24.35 7.67 -0.55
CA LYS A 291 -23.51 6.66 -1.19
C LYS A 291 -22.07 7.21 -1.34
N PRO A 292 -21.04 6.36 -1.11
CA PRO A 292 -19.66 6.78 -1.31
C PRO A 292 -19.40 7.08 -2.79
N ARG A 293 -18.45 8.00 -3.03
CA ARG A 293 -17.94 8.31 -4.37
C ARG A 293 -17.32 7.07 -5.04
N CYS A 294 -17.55 6.95 -6.34
CA CYS A 294 -17.02 5.88 -7.19
C CYS A 294 -15.51 6.09 -7.39
N PRO A 295 -14.67 5.04 -7.31
CA PRO A 295 -13.25 5.19 -7.66
C PRO A 295 -13.05 5.53 -9.14
N ILE A 296 -12.04 6.36 -9.44
CA ILE A 296 -11.77 6.82 -10.81
C ILE A 296 -11.33 5.71 -11.77
N SER A 297 -10.86 4.59 -11.23
CA SER A 297 -10.44 3.41 -11.97
C SER A 297 -11.60 2.48 -12.31
N HIS A 298 -12.81 2.73 -11.83
CA HIS A 298 -13.94 1.84 -12.07
C HIS A 298 -14.39 1.93 -13.55
N PRO A 299 -14.60 0.79 -14.26
CA PRO A 299 -15.03 0.78 -15.65
C PRO A 299 -16.20 1.70 -15.99
N LYS A 300 -17.26 1.65 -15.18
CA LYS A 300 -18.44 2.53 -15.33
C LYS A 300 -18.11 4.02 -15.18
N PHE A 301 -17.15 4.39 -14.35
CA PHE A 301 -16.73 5.80 -14.25
C PHE A 301 -15.88 6.21 -15.45
N GLU A 302 -14.97 5.35 -15.91
CA GLU A 302 -14.21 5.62 -17.14
C GLU A 302 -15.14 5.82 -18.34
N GLU A 303 -16.15 4.95 -18.50
CA GLU A 303 -17.20 5.07 -19.51
C GLU A 303 -17.98 6.38 -19.37
N TYR A 304 -18.47 6.70 -18.17
CA TYR A 304 -19.21 7.94 -17.90
C TYR A 304 -18.41 9.19 -18.26
N ARG A 305 -17.14 9.22 -17.85
CA ARG A 305 -16.24 10.34 -18.08
C ARG A 305 -15.94 10.51 -19.57
N ALA A 306 -15.73 9.42 -20.29
CA ALA A 306 -15.50 9.45 -21.73
C ALA A 306 -16.72 9.98 -22.49
N TRP A 307 -17.92 9.44 -22.24
CA TRP A 307 -19.14 9.91 -22.88
C TRP A 307 -19.47 11.36 -22.51
N SER A 308 -19.28 11.75 -21.25
CA SER A 308 -19.45 13.14 -20.81
C SER A 308 -18.52 14.09 -21.57
N PHE A 309 -17.28 13.67 -21.83
CA PHE A 309 -16.34 14.47 -22.62
C PHE A 309 -16.76 14.56 -24.09
N ILE A 310 -17.05 13.40 -24.72
CA ILE A 310 -17.44 13.31 -26.13
C ILE A 310 -18.71 14.14 -26.41
N ASN A 311 -19.70 14.10 -25.52
CA ASN A 311 -20.94 14.87 -25.66
C ASN A 311 -20.73 16.39 -25.61
N ASN A 312 -19.61 16.87 -25.07
CA ASN A 312 -19.25 18.29 -25.06
C ASN A 312 -18.50 18.73 -26.32
N ILE A 313 -18.15 17.80 -27.23
CA ILE A 313 -17.55 18.15 -28.51
C ILE A 313 -18.66 18.62 -29.45
N LYS A 314 -18.50 19.83 -29.96
CA LYS A 314 -19.39 20.47 -30.91
C LYS A 314 -18.60 20.93 -32.12
N TYR A 315 -19.27 21.05 -33.25
CA TYR A 315 -18.70 21.53 -34.49
C TYR A 315 -19.55 22.63 -35.12
N ARG A 316 -18.95 23.39 -36.04
CA ARG A 316 -19.64 24.25 -36.99
C ARG A 316 -18.93 24.17 -38.33
N THR A 317 -19.65 24.39 -39.41
CA THR A 317 -19.10 24.36 -40.78
C THR A 317 -18.64 25.73 -41.25
N ASN A 318 -19.30 26.80 -40.76
CA ASN A 318 -18.98 28.19 -41.08
C ASN A 318 -18.79 28.99 -39.78
N LYS A 319 -17.98 30.05 -39.81
CA LYS A 319 -17.69 30.88 -38.63
C LYS A 319 -18.92 31.58 -38.05
N ASP A 320 -19.92 31.85 -38.87
CA ASP A 320 -21.16 32.52 -38.46
C ASP A 320 -22.24 31.52 -37.98
N ALA A 321 -22.00 30.22 -38.15
CA ALA A 321 -22.90 29.18 -37.68
C ALA A 321 -22.74 28.91 -36.18
N ARG A 322 -23.83 28.50 -35.54
CA ARG A 322 -23.81 28.04 -34.14
C ARG A 322 -23.13 26.68 -34.04
N PHE A 323 -22.51 26.42 -32.89
CA PHE A 323 -21.94 25.11 -32.60
C PHE A 323 -23.02 24.07 -32.36
N GLU A 324 -22.97 22.99 -33.11
CA GLU A 324 -23.89 21.86 -33.03
C GLU A 324 -23.20 20.62 -32.45
N PRO A 325 -23.91 19.74 -31.72
CA PRO A 325 -23.35 18.48 -31.25
C PRO A 325 -22.88 17.59 -32.41
N ILE A 326 -21.76 16.89 -32.24
CA ILE A 326 -21.32 15.91 -33.24
C ILE A 326 -22.33 14.74 -33.37
N PRO A 327 -22.46 14.12 -34.56
CA PRO A 327 -23.38 12.99 -34.77
C PRO A 327 -23.10 11.78 -33.88
N LEU A 328 -24.14 11.05 -33.49
CA LEU A 328 -24.04 9.89 -32.59
C LEU A 328 -23.07 8.82 -33.09
N GLU A 329 -23.07 8.52 -34.39
CA GLU A 329 -22.15 7.53 -34.98
C GLU A 329 -20.68 7.93 -34.82
N LEU A 330 -20.38 9.23 -34.96
CA LEU A 330 -19.03 9.73 -34.70
C LEU A 330 -18.67 9.64 -33.22
N LYS A 331 -19.62 9.91 -32.30
CA LYS A 331 -19.40 9.75 -30.86
C LYS A 331 -19.03 8.31 -30.50
N LYS A 332 -19.78 7.33 -31.00
CA LYS A 332 -19.52 5.90 -30.80
C LYS A 332 -18.14 5.51 -31.35
N LYS A 333 -17.82 5.95 -32.57
CA LYS A 333 -16.51 5.70 -33.20
C LYS A 333 -15.37 6.25 -32.34
N LEU A 334 -15.44 7.51 -31.93
CA LEU A 334 -14.45 8.14 -31.06
C LEU A 334 -14.29 7.40 -29.73
N PHE A 335 -15.39 6.99 -29.10
CA PHE A 335 -15.37 6.23 -27.85
C PHE A 335 -14.58 4.91 -28.01
N HIS A 336 -14.89 4.11 -29.03
CA HIS A 336 -14.24 2.82 -29.22
C HIS A 336 -12.78 2.93 -29.70
N GLU A 337 -12.48 3.85 -30.61
CA GLU A 337 -11.16 3.94 -31.24
C GLU A 337 -10.13 4.74 -30.41
N LYS A 338 -10.58 5.75 -29.66
CA LYS A 338 -9.66 6.70 -28.98
C LYS A 338 -9.63 6.57 -27.47
N PHE A 339 -10.74 6.19 -26.83
CA PHE A 339 -10.76 6.13 -25.36
C PHE A 339 -10.20 4.82 -24.81
N PHE A 340 -10.20 3.70 -25.55
CA PHE A 340 -9.59 2.44 -25.11
C PHE A 340 -8.06 2.40 -25.32
N PHE A 341 -7.36 3.42 -24.82
CA PHE A 341 -5.90 3.56 -24.99
C PHE A 341 -5.13 2.90 -23.84
N LYS A 342 -4.43 1.79 -24.13
CA LYS A 342 -3.69 1.01 -23.12
C LYS A 342 -2.33 1.59 -22.73
N SER A 343 -1.72 2.40 -23.61
CA SER A 343 -0.33 2.86 -23.45
C SER A 343 -0.21 4.01 -22.47
N LYS A 344 -1.21 4.89 -22.37
CA LYS A 344 -1.19 6.07 -21.48
C LYS A 344 -2.56 6.28 -20.83
N ARG A 345 -2.56 6.87 -19.63
CA ARG A 345 -3.79 7.28 -18.91
C ARG A 345 -4.47 8.48 -19.55
N GLU A 346 -3.74 9.22 -20.35
CA GLU A 346 -4.15 10.49 -20.94
C GLU A 346 -3.55 10.62 -22.34
N PHE A 347 -4.24 11.33 -23.23
CA PHE A 347 -3.80 11.66 -24.57
C PHE A 347 -4.24 13.08 -24.96
N ASP A 348 -3.57 13.65 -25.96
CA ASP A 348 -3.83 15.02 -26.41
C ASP A 348 -5.13 15.09 -27.21
N PHE A 349 -5.91 16.16 -27.04
CA PHE A 349 -7.13 16.41 -27.84
C PHE A 349 -6.86 16.39 -29.36
N SER A 350 -5.63 16.71 -29.79
CA SER A 350 -5.21 16.60 -31.19
C SER A 350 -5.50 15.23 -31.81
N GLU A 351 -5.45 14.14 -31.03
CA GLU A 351 -5.74 12.79 -31.52
C GLU A 351 -7.22 12.59 -31.88
N ILE A 352 -8.12 13.26 -31.16
CA ILE A 352 -9.57 13.31 -31.50
C ILE A 352 -9.77 14.11 -32.77
N ARG A 353 -9.14 15.29 -32.87
CA ARG A 353 -9.23 16.13 -34.08
C ARG A 353 -8.73 15.40 -35.32
N LYS A 354 -7.57 14.73 -35.23
CA LYS A 354 -7.05 13.87 -36.30
C LYS A 354 -8.06 12.79 -36.69
N SER A 355 -8.68 12.13 -35.72
CA SER A 355 -9.72 11.12 -35.98
C SER A 355 -10.89 11.68 -36.77
N ILE A 356 -11.39 12.85 -36.39
CA ILE A 356 -12.52 13.52 -37.05
C ILE A 356 -12.13 13.92 -38.48
N ASN A 357 -10.92 14.48 -38.66
CA ASN A 357 -10.42 14.89 -39.97
C ASN A 357 -10.24 13.70 -40.92
N SER A 358 -9.69 12.58 -40.42
CA SER A 358 -9.54 11.34 -41.18
C SER A 358 -10.89 10.70 -41.54
N ASP A 359 -11.96 11.04 -40.82
CA ASP A 359 -13.33 10.61 -41.11
C ASP A 359 -14.04 11.55 -42.12
N GLY A 360 -13.27 12.29 -42.94
CA GLY A 360 -13.78 13.16 -44.00
C GLY A 360 -14.36 14.50 -43.53
N ARG A 361 -14.09 14.91 -42.29
CA ARG A 361 -14.68 16.13 -41.67
C ARG A 361 -13.64 17.21 -41.37
N SER A 362 -12.63 17.33 -42.24
CA SER A 362 -11.53 18.30 -42.08
C SER A 362 -11.96 19.77 -42.15
N ASN A 363 -13.12 20.05 -42.73
CA ASN A 363 -13.71 21.38 -42.80
C ASN A 363 -14.48 21.80 -41.52
N TRP A 364 -14.59 20.92 -40.52
CA TRP A 364 -15.30 21.23 -39.27
C TRP A 364 -14.43 22.05 -38.33
N GLU A 365 -14.95 23.19 -37.89
CA GLU A 365 -14.37 23.92 -36.76
C GLU A 365 -14.98 23.41 -35.45
N LEU A 366 -14.15 22.94 -34.52
CA LEU A 366 -14.60 22.42 -33.22
C LEU A 366 -14.64 23.53 -32.16
N ASN A 367 -15.54 23.39 -31.17
CA ASN A 367 -15.60 24.29 -30.01
C ASN A 367 -14.32 24.23 -29.14
N TYR A 368 -13.54 23.17 -29.29
CA TYR A 368 -12.15 23.10 -28.85
C TYR A 368 -11.26 23.66 -29.96
N SER A 369 -10.73 24.87 -29.76
CA SER A 369 -9.83 25.50 -30.74
C SER A 369 -8.49 24.77 -30.86
N HIS A 370 -7.71 25.06 -31.90
CA HIS A 370 -6.36 24.49 -32.07
C HIS A 370 -5.39 24.80 -30.92
N LYS A 371 -5.60 25.89 -30.19
CA LYS A 371 -4.81 26.20 -28.98
C LYS A 371 -5.04 25.17 -27.86
N MET A 372 -6.14 24.42 -27.93
CA MET A 372 -6.52 23.38 -26.98
C MET A 372 -6.09 21.98 -27.44
N ASP A 373 -5.34 21.85 -28.53
CA ASP A 373 -4.91 20.55 -29.05
C ASP A 373 -4.02 19.78 -28.05
N LYS A 374 -3.34 20.49 -27.15
CA LYS A 374 -2.53 19.94 -26.06
C LYS A 374 -3.29 19.74 -24.74
N VAL A 375 -4.60 19.97 -24.71
CA VAL A 375 -5.41 19.64 -23.55
C VAL A 375 -5.42 18.13 -23.36
N SER A 376 -5.08 17.72 -22.14
CA SER A 376 -5.09 16.31 -21.74
C SER A 376 -6.52 15.77 -21.64
N VAL A 377 -6.76 14.66 -22.33
CA VAL A 377 -8.02 13.90 -22.29
C VAL A 377 -7.72 12.54 -21.67
N SER A 378 -8.37 12.20 -20.56
CA SER A 378 -8.12 10.91 -19.92
C SER A 378 -8.75 9.74 -20.70
N SER A 379 -8.01 8.65 -20.84
CA SER A 379 -8.45 7.42 -21.50
C SER A 379 -9.19 6.50 -20.54
N CYS A 380 -9.87 5.49 -21.06
CA CYS A 380 -10.39 4.35 -20.30
C CYS A 380 -9.26 3.32 -20.08
N PHE A 381 -8.17 3.76 -19.44
CA PHE A 381 -6.93 2.99 -19.29
C PHE A 381 -7.13 1.64 -18.62
N VAL A 382 -7.94 1.59 -17.55
CA VAL A 382 -8.20 0.36 -16.80
C VAL A 382 -9.02 -0.60 -17.65
N SER A 383 -10.12 -0.09 -18.23
CA SER A 383 -10.99 -0.84 -19.12
C SER A 383 -10.26 -1.35 -20.36
N ALA A 384 -9.34 -0.57 -20.94
CA ALA A 384 -8.53 -0.97 -22.09
C ALA A 384 -7.60 -2.15 -21.78
N ARG A 385 -6.97 -2.14 -20.60
CA ARG A 385 -6.10 -3.26 -20.18
C ARG A 385 -6.89 -4.50 -19.80
N LEU A 386 -8.01 -4.34 -19.10
CA LEU A 386 -8.91 -5.47 -18.81
C LEU A 386 -9.44 -6.09 -20.10
N LYS A 387 -9.87 -5.26 -21.06
CA LYS A 387 -10.26 -5.71 -22.41
C LYS A 387 -9.13 -6.45 -23.13
N SER A 388 -7.90 -5.93 -23.08
CA SER A 388 -6.74 -6.60 -23.70
C SER A 388 -6.42 -7.96 -23.09
N VAL A 389 -6.74 -8.18 -21.82
CA VAL A 389 -6.45 -9.44 -21.10
C VAL A 389 -7.57 -10.46 -21.29
N PHE A 390 -8.83 -10.01 -21.22
CA PHE A 390 -10.01 -10.88 -21.16
C PHE A 390 -10.83 -10.90 -22.47
N GLY A 391 -10.41 -10.16 -23.51
CA GLY A 391 -11.06 -10.13 -24.82
C GLY A 391 -12.15 -9.06 -24.96
N ASP A 392 -12.81 -9.02 -26.12
CA ASP A 392 -13.82 -7.99 -26.43
C ASP A 392 -15.04 -8.03 -25.48
N ASP A 393 -15.46 -9.23 -25.06
CA ASP A 393 -16.56 -9.44 -24.12
C ASP A 393 -16.11 -9.51 -22.65
N TRP A 394 -15.00 -8.84 -22.32
CA TRP A 394 -14.41 -8.86 -20.98
C TRP A 394 -15.42 -8.56 -19.87
N LEU A 395 -16.39 -7.65 -20.09
CA LEU A 395 -17.40 -7.30 -19.07
C LEU A 395 -18.22 -8.50 -18.56
N ASN A 396 -18.37 -9.54 -19.37
CA ASN A 396 -19.07 -10.77 -19.03
C ASN A 396 -18.14 -11.89 -18.55
N PHE A 397 -16.83 -11.63 -18.42
CA PHE A 397 -15.85 -12.60 -17.95
C PHE A 397 -16.21 -13.15 -16.56
N LYS A 398 -16.13 -14.48 -16.45
CA LYS A 398 -16.32 -15.21 -15.18
C LYS A 398 -15.34 -16.39 -15.13
N LYS A 399 -14.60 -16.50 -14.02
CA LYS A 399 -13.80 -17.70 -13.67
C LYS A 399 -14.28 -18.24 -12.33
N SER A 400 -14.69 -19.49 -12.29
CA SER A 400 -15.10 -20.17 -11.05
C SER A 400 -14.02 -21.13 -10.60
N VAL A 401 -13.65 -21.06 -9.32
CA VAL A 401 -12.64 -21.92 -8.69
C VAL A 401 -13.23 -22.52 -7.42
N VAL A 402 -13.01 -23.81 -7.21
CA VAL A 402 -13.41 -24.50 -5.99
C VAL A 402 -12.33 -24.28 -4.93
N ARG A 403 -12.72 -23.74 -3.78
CA ARG A 403 -11.82 -23.54 -2.64
C ARG A 403 -12.33 -24.29 -1.43
N LYS A 404 -11.45 -25.01 -0.74
CA LYS A 404 -11.76 -25.59 0.56
C LYS A 404 -11.71 -24.50 1.62
N ASN A 405 -12.73 -24.39 2.45
CA ASN A 405 -12.69 -23.50 3.62
C ASN A 405 -11.85 -24.14 4.74
N LYS A 406 -11.65 -23.40 5.85
CA LYS A 406 -10.91 -23.90 7.03
C LYS A 406 -11.51 -25.17 7.67
N LYS A 407 -12.75 -25.52 7.34
CA LYS A 407 -13.45 -26.73 7.79
C LYS A 407 -13.40 -27.88 6.78
N GLY A 408 -12.67 -27.71 5.67
CA GLY A 408 -12.56 -28.71 4.60
C GLY A 408 -13.72 -28.72 3.60
N GLU A 409 -14.72 -27.85 3.76
CA GLU A 409 -15.87 -27.79 2.86
C GLU A 409 -15.51 -27.08 1.55
N SER A 410 -15.83 -27.71 0.43
CA SER A 410 -15.66 -27.14 -0.90
C SER A 410 -16.68 -26.03 -1.16
N LYS A 411 -16.18 -24.82 -1.43
CA LYS A 411 -16.99 -23.67 -1.83
C LYS A 411 -16.51 -23.12 -3.17
N THR A 412 -17.42 -23.03 -4.12
CA THR A 412 -17.14 -22.38 -5.41
C THR A 412 -17.10 -20.87 -5.22
N LYS A 413 -15.99 -20.23 -5.64
CA LYS A 413 -15.85 -18.78 -5.73
C LYS A 413 -15.73 -18.39 -7.20
N THR A 414 -16.64 -17.52 -7.64
CA THR A 414 -16.61 -16.93 -8.98
C THR A 414 -15.97 -15.55 -8.94
N TYR A 415 -15.03 -15.32 -9.85
CA TYR A 415 -14.36 -14.04 -10.10
C TYR A 415 -14.94 -13.43 -11.37
N THR A 416 -15.63 -12.30 -11.20
CA THR A 416 -16.08 -11.42 -12.28
C THR A 416 -15.05 -10.32 -12.51
N ILE A 417 -15.23 -9.52 -13.56
CA ILE A 417 -14.44 -8.28 -13.74
C ILE A 417 -14.50 -7.37 -12.53
N ASP A 418 -15.67 -7.21 -11.90
CA ASP A 418 -15.78 -6.36 -10.71
C ASP A 418 -14.97 -6.91 -9.53
N GLU A 419 -14.92 -8.23 -9.36
CA GLU A 419 -14.07 -8.88 -8.34
C GLU A 419 -12.58 -8.71 -8.66
N ILE A 420 -12.17 -8.90 -9.92
CA ILE A 420 -10.78 -8.70 -10.36
C ILE A 420 -10.37 -7.23 -10.20
N TRP A 421 -11.27 -6.31 -10.55
CA TRP A 421 -11.09 -4.89 -10.33
C TRP A 421 -10.95 -4.55 -8.83
N HIS A 422 -11.77 -5.17 -7.97
CA HIS A 422 -11.67 -5.00 -6.52
C HIS A 422 -10.33 -5.50 -5.97
N ILE A 423 -9.80 -6.60 -6.50
CA ILE A 423 -8.47 -7.13 -6.19
C ILE A 423 -7.41 -6.12 -6.62
N LEU A 424 -7.40 -5.70 -7.89
CA LEU A 424 -6.47 -4.69 -8.41
C LEU A 424 -6.52 -3.36 -7.63
N PHE A 425 -7.71 -2.96 -7.18
CA PHE A 425 -7.89 -1.73 -6.41
C PHE A 425 -7.40 -1.89 -4.96
N SER A 426 -7.71 -3.01 -4.31
CA SER A 426 -7.56 -3.15 -2.86
C SER A 426 -6.29 -3.86 -2.43
N PHE A 427 -5.80 -4.84 -3.20
CA PHE A 427 -4.61 -5.63 -2.87
C PHE A 427 -3.36 -4.76 -2.83
N GLU A 428 -2.47 -5.11 -1.91
CA GLU A 428 -1.24 -4.38 -1.60
C GLU A 428 0.02 -5.24 -1.77
N ASP A 429 -0.16 -6.56 -1.78
CA ASP A 429 0.90 -7.56 -1.82
C ASP A 429 1.12 -8.02 -3.25
N GLU A 430 2.36 -7.86 -3.75
CA GLU A 430 2.74 -8.23 -5.11
C GLU A 430 2.82 -9.75 -5.26
N ASP A 431 3.34 -10.47 -4.26
CA ASP A 431 3.57 -11.92 -4.35
C ASP A 431 2.23 -12.68 -4.38
N TYR A 432 1.30 -12.35 -3.48
CA TYR A 432 -0.06 -12.92 -3.51
C TYR A 432 -0.87 -12.53 -4.74
N PHE A 433 -0.57 -11.37 -5.33
CA PHE A 433 -1.21 -10.98 -6.58
C PHE A 433 -0.70 -11.86 -7.73
N ASP A 434 0.58 -12.19 -7.75
CA ASP A 434 1.19 -13.07 -8.75
C ASP A 434 0.64 -14.49 -8.67
N GLU A 435 0.60 -15.06 -7.46
CA GLU A 435 -0.06 -16.36 -7.19
C GLU A 435 -1.53 -16.33 -7.66
N PHE A 436 -2.26 -15.24 -7.41
CA PHE A 436 -3.63 -15.10 -7.88
C PHE A 436 -3.74 -15.12 -9.42
N LEU A 437 -2.80 -14.50 -10.14
CA LEU A 437 -2.82 -14.50 -11.60
C LEU A 437 -2.49 -15.88 -12.20
N VAL A 438 -1.53 -16.59 -11.60
CA VAL A 438 -1.05 -17.89 -12.08
C VAL A 438 -1.99 -19.02 -11.64
N ASP A 439 -2.25 -19.14 -10.35
CA ASP A 439 -2.89 -20.33 -9.77
C ASP A 439 -4.42 -20.24 -9.76
N VAL A 440 -4.97 -19.03 -9.81
CA VAL A 440 -6.43 -18.81 -9.69
C VAL A 440 -7.04 -18.39 -11.02
N LEU A 441 -6.42 -17.43 -11.71
CA LEU A 441 -6.88 -17.00 -13.03
C LEU A 441 -6.30 -17.84 -14.18
N GLU A 442 -5.22 -18.60 -13.94
CA GLU A 442 -4.56 -19.45 -14.95
C GLU A 442 -4.24 -18.69 -16.24
N LEU A 443 -3.66 -17.49 -16.09
CA LEU A 443 -3.36 -16.62 -17.22
C LEU A 443 -2.00 -16.97 -17.85
N GLU A 444 -1.91 -16.77 -19.16
CA GLU A 444 -0.65 -16.83 -19.90
C GLU A 444 0.31 -15.69 -19.51
N GLU A 445 1.61 -15.91 -19.71
CA GLU A 445 2.68 -14.97 -19.31
C GLU A 445 2.45 -13.54 -19.84
N ASN A 446 1.99 -13.40 -21.09
CA ASN A 446 1.70 -12.10 -21.69
C ASN A 446 0.55 -11.37 -20.97
N LYS A 447 -0.50 -12.09 -20.61
CA LYS A 447 -1.66 -11.54 -19.87
C LYS A 447 -1.29 -11.20 -18.43
N ILE A 448 -0.43 -12.02 -17.80
CA ILE A 448 0.13 -11.74 -16.48
C ILE A 448 0.92 -10.43 -16.50
N LYS A 449 1.82 -10.25 -17.48
CA LYS A 449 2.59 -9.00 -17.64
C LYS A 449 1.68 -7.78 -17.75
N GLU A 450 0.62 -7.87 -18.56
CA GLU A 450 -0.35 -6.78 -18.72
C GLU A 450 -1.09 -6.43 -17.41
N LEU A 451 -1.57 -7.43 -16.66
CA LEU A 451 -2.23 -7.20 -15.36
C LEU A 451 -1.26 -6.71 -14.27
N LYS A 452 -0.01 -7.18 -14.26
CA LYS A 452 1.04 -6.65 -13.38
C LYS A 452 1.32 -5.18 -13.65
N MET A 453 1.42 -4.79 -14.93
CA MET A 453 1.57 -3.40 -15.31
C MET A 453 0.37 -2.55 -14.86
N LEU A 454 -0.84 -3.07 -15.02
CA LEU A 454 -2.07 -2.42 -14.55
C LEU A 454 -2.09 -2.31 -13.02
N PHE A 455 -1.72 -3.38 -12.30
CA PHE A 455 -1.66 -3.41 -10.85
C PHE A 455 -0.72 -2.32 -10.34
N ASN A 456 0.53 -2.30 -10.81
CA ASN A 456 1.55 -1.32 -10.40
C ASN A 456 1.17 0.12 -10.74
N ASN A 457 0.47 0.32 -11.87
CA ASN A 457 0.03 1.63 -12.33
C ASN A 457 -1.48 1.84 -12.17
N PHE A 458 -2.10 1.26 -11.15
CA PHE A 458 -3.55 1.39 -10.98
C PHE A 458 -3.92 2.82 -10.57
N PRO A 459 -4.87 3.49 -11.26
CA PRO A 459 -5.32 4.81 -10.84
C PRO A 459 -5.99 4.77 -9.46
N VAL A 460 -5.53 5.63 -8.54
CA VAL A 460 -6.09 5.78 -7.18
C VAL A 460 -6.70 7.17 -7.05
N GLY A 461 -7.99 7.22 -6.77
CA GLY A 461 -8.74 8.46 -6.63
C GLY A 461 -10.24 8.17 -6.64
N TYR A 462 -11.04 9.20 -6.40
CA TYR A 462 -12.50 9.09 -6.36
C TYR A 462 -13.14 10.19 -7.20
N ALA A 463 -14.20 9.84 -7.93
CA ALA A 463 -15.06 10.75 -8.66
C ALA A 463 -15.89 11.64 -7.70
N ASN A 464 -16.67 12.57 -8.23
CA ASN A 464 -17.65 13.33 -7.43
C ASN A 464 -18.99 12.58 -7.25
N LEU A 465 -19.24 11.56 -8.07
CA LEU A 465 -20.49 10.79 -8.11
C LEU A 465 -20.30 9.37 -7.55
N SER A 466 -21.37 8.78 -7.03
CA SER A 466 -21.43 7.35 -6.68
C SER A 466 -21.56 6.49 -7.93
N LEU A 467 -21.24 5.20 -7.80
CA LEU A 467 -21.48 4.23 -8.85
C LEU A 467 -22.97 4.14 -9.23
N LYS A 468 -23.87 4.30 -8.24
CA LYS A 468 -25.32 4.32 -8.47
C LYS A 468 -25.74 5.50 -9.34
N ALA A 469 -25.31 6.71 -9.00
CA ALA A 469 -25.60 7.90 -9.80
C ALA A 469 -25.07 7.76 -11.22
N ILE A 470 -23.83 7.26 -11.36
CA ILE A 470 -23.21 7.00 -12.67
C ILE A 470 -24.04 6.03 -13.50
N ASN A 471 -24.47 4.90 -12.93
CA ASN A 471 -25.29 3.91 -13.64
C ASN A 471 -26.64 4.46 -14.08
N ASN A 472 -27.22 5.40 -13.32
CA ASN A 472 -28.47 6.06 -13.70
C ASN A 472 -28.28 7.09 -14.82
N ILE A 473 -27.11 7.74 -14.92
CA ILE A 473 -26.83 8.78 -15.91
C ILE A 473 -26.35 8.17 -17.24
N LEU A 474 -25.57 7.09 -17.19
CA LEU A 474 -24.97 6.46 -18.38
C LEU A 474 -25.96 6.18 -19.52
N PRO A 475 -27.19 5.66 -19.29
CA PRO A 475 -28.16 5.45 -20.35
C PRO A 475 -28.54 6.72 -21.13
N PHE A 476 -28.47 7.89 -20.50
CA PHE A 476 -28.79 9.18 -21.15
C PHE A 476 -27.57 9.82 -21.84
N LEU A 477 -26.37 9.33 -21.55
CA LEU A 477 -25.14 9.83 -22.17
C LEU A 477 -24.77 9.08 -23.46
N ARG A 478 -25.18 7.81 -23.54
CA ARG A 478 -25.07 6.98 -24.75
C ARG A 478 -26.12 7.39 -25.75
#